data_AF-A0A554GMD9-F1
#
_entry.id   AF-A0A554GMD9-F1
#
_cell.length_a   1.000
_cell.length_b   1.000
_cell.length_c   1.000
_cell.angle_alpha   90.00
_cell.angle_beta   90.00
_cell.angle_gamma   90.00
#
_symmetry.space_group_name_H-M   'P 1'
#
loop_
_entity.id
_entity.type
_entity.pdbx_description
1 polymer ?
#
loop_
_entity_poly.entity_id
_entity_poly.type
_entity_poly.pdbx_seq_one_letter_code
_entity_poly.pdbx_strand_id
1 'polypeptide(L)'
;MQVRHVAIGASHEVYDSAEAALRAAVARRVEDRLVRERQQRQAARYRRWKVVDTTPLLRSIDGGLDDTKFLYPVLDNLPLIVFPLLSYALTGAQVSVHGPPEVCRVVEVVRDVLLAQGLIGDRAKVLAVEEDRRDISLSRSIQRSTECLSAAKDEPIAWSAGDLVLAYDTHPWLMDRHLPGYELIFNLNARQRVFPDGTPELFARNYFDRLRLEGEPGVVLDIKEPNVLLFTSAGLRGLTKVDELRHPRPGDTYMKVLLRAAARTVWHTSPAATVAFLRYGLKRTRDRIQAGDALTQHHAGELARTFFGVSTLLKAENTDPFFVRDGDSVEDLFGYYRAVLQPIVDSAATKEAGYRELSHYHPHAGILYRLSQALRPLQSELPLWRRWPELIQDKLATLNQRLAQEFRGLGIPDAARPVPEYFDAMGVFQSRPLPSDNLPLTRDFLRNAYHPSFEHNQRLYQWLVAGCLPPERMRVSG
;
A
#
# COMPACT_ATOMS: atom_id res chain seq x y z
N MET A 1 21.28 -11.13 -8.00
CA MET A 1 19.97 -11.66 -8.42
C MET A 1 19.01 -10.50 -8.47
N GLN A 2 18.12 -10.46 -9.47
CA GLN A 2 17.19 -9.35 -9.71
C GLN A 2 15.79 -9.92 -9.88
N VAL A 3 14.78 -9.22 -9.38
CA VAL A 3 13.37 -9.52 -9.68
C VAL A 3 13.05 -9.05 -11.10
N ARG A 4 12.64 -9.99 -11.96
CA ARG A 4 12.25 -9.70 -13.35
C ARG A 4 10.74 -9.86 -13.59
N HIS A 5 10.01 -10.25 -12.55
CA HIS A 5 8.60 -10.58 -12.60
C HIS A 5 7.88 -9.92 -11.44
N VAL A 6 6.84 -9.17 -11.76
CA VAL A 6 6.05 -8.42 -10.79
C VAL A 6 4.59 -8.77 -10.95
N ALA A 7 3.92 -8.90 -9.81
CA ALA A 7 2.50 -9.18 -9.72
C ALA A 7 1.81 -8.08 -8.93
N ILE A 8 0.73 -7.53 -9.47
CA ILE A 8 -0.06 -6.47 -8.82
C ILE A 8 -1.45 -7.01 -8.53
N GLY A 9 -1.84 -6.96 -7.25
CA GLY A 9 -3.17 -7.36 -6.80
C GLY A 9 -4.14 -6.18 -6.76
N ALA A 10 -5.10 -6.15 -7.69
CA ALA A 10 -6.23 -5.20 -7.73
C ALA A 10 -7.58 -5.91 -7.52
N SER A 11 -7.56 -7.03 -6.80
CA SER A 11 -8.72 -7.90 -6.53
C SER A 11 -8.60 -8.51 -5.14
N HIS A 12 -8.88 -7.75 -4.10
CA HIS A 12 -8.90 -8.26 -2.74
C HIS A 12 -9.91 -7.46 -1.90
N GLU A 13 -10.47 -8.11 -0.88
CA GLU A 13 -11.47 -7.56 0.05
C GLU A 13 -12.81 -7.17 -0.61
N VAL A 14 -13.73 -8.14 -0.70
CA VAL A 14 -15.08 -7.95 -1.23
C VAL A 14 -16.11 -8.34 -0.20
N TYR A 15 -17.10 -7.47 0.00
CA TYR A 15 -18.28 -7.76 0.80
C TYR A 15 -19.41 -8.28 -0.09
N ASP A 16 -20.20 -9.19 0.46
CA ASP A 16 -21.32 -9.83 -0.26
C ASP A 16 -22.39 -8.84 -0.71
N SER A 17 -22.49 -7.65 -0.12
CA SER A 17 -23.43 -6.60 -0.53
C SER A 17 -22.94 -5.19 -0.17
N ALA A 18 -23.50 -4.18 -0.84
CA ALA A 18 -23.22 -2.77 -0.55
C ALA A 18 -23.53 -2.40 0.91
N GLU A 19 -24.60 -2.97 1.45
CA GLU A 19 -25.00 -2.80 2.85
C GLU A 19 -24.02 -3.50 3.82
N ALA A 20 -23.47 -4.66 3.46
CA ALA A 20 -22.42 -5.31 4.26
C ALA A 20 -21.12 -4.48 4.27
N ALA A 21 -20.72 -3.93 3.12
CA ALA A 21 -19.59 -3.00 3.03
C ALA A 21 -19.84 -1.74 3.87
N LEU A 22 -21.03 -1.14 3.78
CA LEU A 22 -21.41 0.04 4.57
C LEU A 22 -21.32 -0.24 6.08
N ARG A 23 -21.90 -1.35 6.54
CA ARG A 23 -21.81 -1.74 7.97
C ARG A 23 -20.38 -1.90 8.44
N ALA A 24 -19.52 -2.52 7.62
CA ALA A 24 -18.12 -2.68 7.96
C ALA A 24 -17.36 -1.35 7.99
N ALA A 25 -17.63 -0.44 7.05
CA ALA A 25 -17.06 0.91 7.02
C ALA A 25 -17.45 1.70 8.29
N VAL A 26 -18.73 1.64 8.65
CA VAL A 26 -19.27 2.27 9.86
C VAL A 26 -18.63 1.68 11.11
N ALA A 27 -18.57 0.35 11.22
CA ALA A 27 -17.96 -0.34 12.36
C ALA A 27 -16.49 0.07 12.54
N ARG A 28 -15.70 0.14 11.45
CA ARG A 28 -14.30 0.58 11.49
C ARG A 28 -14.17 2.03 11.96
N ARG A 29 -15.01 2.94 11.46
CA ARG A 29 -15.03 4.35 11.89
C ARG A 29 -15.42 4.50 13.37
N VAL A 30 -16.38 3.72 13.85
CA VAL A 30 -16.79 3.69 15.26
C VAL A 30 -15.67 3.14 16.14
N GLU A 31 -15.05 2.02 15.75
CA GLU A 31 -13.92 1.45 16.46
C GLU A 31 -12.76 2.46 16.55
N ASP A 32 -12.43 3.13 15.45
CA ASP A 32 -11.40 4.17 15.41
C ASP A 32 -11.68 5.29 16.40
N ARG A 33 -12.91 5.78 16.45
CA ARG A 33 -13.34 6.82 17.39
C ARG A 33 -13.19 6.34 18.84
N LEU A 34 -13.66 5.14 19.15
CA LEU A 34 -13.56 4.54 20.48
C LEU A 34 -12.11 4.29 20.90
N VAL A 35 -11.26 3.81 20.01
CA VAL A 35 -9.82 3.63 20.25
C VAL A 35 -9.19 4.99 20.59
N ARG A 36 -9.50 6.05 19.85
CA ARG A 36 -8.98 7.40 20.12
C ARG A 36 -9.40 7.91 21.49
N GLU A 37 -10.66 7.77 21.88
CA GLU A 37 -11.12 8.16 23.21
C GLU A 37 -10.44 7.34 24.32
N ARG A 38 -10.27 6.03 24.13
CA ARG A 38 -9.52 5.18 25.07
C ARG A 38 -8.06 5.63 25.19
N GLN A 39 -7.39 5.88 24.07
CA GLN A 39 -6.00 6.34 24.02
C GLN A 39 -5.82 7.71 24.69
N GLN A 40 -6.76 8.65 24.53
CA GLN A 40 -6.72 9.94 25.23
C GLN A 40 -6.75 9.79 26.76
N ARG A 41 -7.49 8.78 27.28
CA ARG A 41 -7.58 8.47 28.71
C ARG A 41 -6.36 7.70 29.25
N GLN A 42 -5.54 7.11 28.37
CA GLN A 42 -4.33 6.41 28.79
C GLN A 42 -3.20 7.37 29.17
N ALA A 43 -2.29 6.90 30.04
CA ALA A 43 -1.07 7.61 30.37
C ALA A 43 -0.22 7.86 29.12
N ALA A 44 0.45 9.02 29.04
CA ALA A 44 1.19 9.46 27.85
C ALA A 44 2.16 8.41 27.29
N ARG A 45 2.80 7.62 28.16
CA ARG A 45 3.74 6.54 27.78
C ARG A 45 3.13 5.39 26.97
N TYR A 46 1.81 5.26 26.95
CA TYR A 46 1.08 4.24 26.19
C TYR A 46 0.39 4.79 24.95
N ARG A 47 0.34 6.13 24.80
CA ARG A 47 -0.38 6.77 23.71
C ARG A 47 0.29 6.45 22.38
N ARG A 48 -0.37 5.60 21.58
CA ARG A 48 0.03 5.25 20.21
C ARG A 48 -0.98 5.91 19.30
N TRP A 49 -0.59 7.04 18.75
CA TRP A 49 -1.57 7.91 18.15
C TRP A 49 -2.17 7.32 16.85
N LYS A 50 -3.49 7.11 16.86
CA LYS A 50 -4.31 7.27 15.65
C LYS A 50 -4.86 8.70 15.66
N VAL A 51 -4.17 9.64 15.02
CA VAL A 51 -4.58 11.05 15.05
C VAL A 51 -5.71 11.36 14.00
N VAL A 52 -5.96 10.51 12.95
CA VAL A 52 -6.91 10.77 11.82
C VAL A 52 -7.96 9.69 11.91
N ASP A 53 -9.19 10.14 11.85
CA ASP A 53 -10.37 9.35 11.54
C ASP A 53 -10.42 9.12 10.02
N THR A 54 -10.09 7.92 9.55
CA THR A 54 -9.98 7.60 8.11
C THR A 54 -11.27 6.97 7.58
N THR A 55 -11.71 7.38 6.41
CA THR A 55 -12.95 6.95 5.74
C THR A 55 -12.68 5.77 4.81
N PRO A 56 -12.94 4.52 5.24
CA PRO A 56 -12.49 3.34 4.51
C PRO A 56 -13.18 3.18 3.16
N LEU A 57 -12.41 2.77 2.16
CA LEU A 57 -12.88 2.44 0.82
C LEU A 57 -13.05 0.93 0.70
N LEU A 58 -14.29 0.47 0.90
CA LEU A 58 -14.65 -0.94 0.83
C LEU A 58 -15.40 -1.24 -0.46
N ARG A 59 -15.14 -2.43 -1.03
CA ARG A 59 -15.74 -2.93 -2.26
C ARG A 59 -16.86 -3.92 -1.95
N SER A 60 -17.95 -3.86 -2.70
CA SER A 60 -19.03 -4.86 -2.65
C SER A 60 -19.26 -5.50 -4.01
N ILE A 61 -19.72 -6.75 -4.02
CA ILE A 61 -20.03 -7.49 -5.27
C ILE A 61 -21.37 -7.07 -5.90
N ASP A 62 -22.32 -6.63 -5.08
CA ASP A 62 -23.65 -6.20 -5.52
C ASP A 62 -23.65 -4.74 -6.03
N GLY A 63 -24.47 -4.47 -7.07
CA GLY A 63 -24.80 -3.10 -7.50
C GLY A 63 -24.60 -2.80 -8.99
N GLY A 64 -24.06 -3.72 -9.80
CA GLY A 64 -23.86 -3.54 -11.24
C GLY A 64 -22.78 -2.51 -11.63
N LEU A 65 -22.33 -1.71 -10.67
CA LEU A 65 -21.15 -0.85 -10.71
C LEU A 65 -20.10 -1.49 -9.81
N ASP A 66 -18.97 -1.90 -10.39
CA ASP A 66 -17.85 -2.38 -9.61
C ASP A 66 -17.15 -1.20 -8.90
N ASP A 67 -17.62 -0.88 -7.69
CA ASP A 67 -17.10 0.18 -6.84
C ASP A 67 -15.72 -0.20 -6.27
N THR A 68 -14.72 -0.08 -7.13
CA THR A 68 -13.35 -0.49 -6.87
C THR A 68 -12.42 0.71 -6.80
N LYS A 69 -11.73 0.86 -5.65
CA LYS A 69 -10.81 1.98 -5.38
C LYS A 69 -9.68 2.11 -6.42
N PHE A 70 -9.31 1.00 -7.07
CA PHE A 70 -8.28 0.94 -8.10
C PHE A 70 -8.64 1.78 -9.35
N LEU A 71 -9.94 2.02 -9.59
CA LEU A 71 -10.44 2.82 -10.71
C LEU A 71 -10.71 4.28 -10.34
N TYR A 72 -10.57 4.68 -9.07
CA TYR A 72 -10.91 6.05 -8.68
C TYR A 72 -9.98 7.08 -9.35
N PRO A 73 -10.51 8.16 -9.96
CA PRO A 73 -9.71 9.17 -10.64
C PRO A 73 -8.99 10.06 -9.62
N VAL A 74 -7.67 9.90 -9.47
CA VAL A 74 -6.89 10.53 -8.40
C VAL A 74 -6.06 11.73 -8.86
N LEU A 75 -5.57 11.73 -10.10
CA LEU A 75 -4.83 12.84 -10.71
C LEU A 75 -5.37 13.05 -12.13
N ASP A 76 -5.97 14.20 -12.41
CA ASP A 76 -6.77 14.43 -13.61
C ASP A 76 -7.88 13.37 -13.72
N ASN A 77 -7.76 12.47 -14.70
CA ASN A 77 -8.60 11.30 -14.90
C ASN A 77 -7.86 9.97 -14.73
N LEU A 78 -6.63 9.99 -14.23
CA LEU A 78 -5.83 8.79 -14.04
C LEU A 78 -6.38 7.98 -12.86
N PRO A 79 -6.77 6.72 -13.08
CA PRO A 79 -7.15 5.83 -12.00
C PRO A 79 -5.94 5.40 -11.17
N LEU A 80 -6.16 5.09 -9.90
CA LEU A 80 -5.11 4.69 -8.96
C LEU A 80 -4.21 3.56 -9.48
N ILE A 81 -4.75 2.56 -10.16
CA ILE A 81 -3.98 1.40 -10.65
C ILE A 81 -2.86 1.77 -11.63
N VAL A 82 -2.97 2.93 -12.31
CA VAL A 82 -1.94 3.40 -13.25
C VAL A 82 -0.59 3.59 -12.57
N PHE A 83 -0.57 4.05 -11.33
CA PHE A 83 0.66 4.43 -10.64
C PHE A 83 1.56 3.24 -10.34
N PRO A 84 1.15 2.21 -9.57
CA PRO A 84 1.99 1.05 -9.34
C PRO A 84 2.31 0.30 -10.64
N LEU A 85 1.35 0.19 -11.57
CA LEU A 85 1.59 -0.43 -12.87
C LEU A 85 2.74 0.26 -13.64
N LEU A 86 2.69 1.58 -13.75
CA LEU A 86 3.69 2.35 -14.48
C LEU A 86 5.07 2.23 -13.83
N SER A 87 5.13 2.29 -12.50
CA SER A 87 6.37 2.21 -11.72
C SER A 87 7.08 0.87 -11.85
N TYR A 88 6.35 -0.23 -12.08
CA TYR A 88 6.97 -1.52 -12.38
C TYR A 88 7.22 -1.73 -13.87
N ALA A 89 6.29 -1.34 -14.74
CA ALA A 89 6.41 -1.58 -16.19
C ALA A 89 7.64 -0.88 -16.80
N LEU A 90 8.01 0.30 -16.29
CA LEU A 90 9.17 1.05 -16.77
C LEU A 90 10.52 0.51 -16.28
N THR A 91 10.54 -0.55 -15.48
CA THR A 91 11.79 -1.20 -15.01
C THR A 91 12.29 -2.28 -15.95
N GLY A 92 11.49 -2.66 -16.97
CA GLY A 92 11.77 -3.77 -17.88
C GLY A 92 11.30 -5.14 -17.37
N ALA A 93 10.79 -5.22 -16.13
CA ALA A 93 10.15 -6.40 -15.59
C ALA A 93 8.89 -6.78 -16.39
N GLN A 94 8.54 -8.07 -16.39
CA GLN A 94 7.21 -8.52 -16.78
C GLN A 94 6.25 -8.24 -15.63
N VAL A 95 5.17 -7.52 -15.89
CA VAL A 95 4.17 -7.12 -14.89
C VAL A 95 2.84 -7.77 -15.20
N SER A 96 2.21 -8.36 -14.19
CA SER A 96 0.84 -8.86 -14.25
C SER A 96 -0.05 -8.06 -13.31
N VAL A 97 -1.27 -7.77 -13.74
CA VAL A 97 -2.28 -7.10 -12.91
C VAL A 97 -3.52 -7.98 -12.84
N HIS A 98 -3.86 -8.44 -11.64
CA HIS A 98 -5.06 -9.23 -11.38
C HIS A 98 -6.17 -8.34 -10.83
N GLY A 99 -7.28 -8.19 -11.56
CA GLY A 99 -8.33 -7.24 -11.22
C GLY A 99 -9.63 -7.48 -11.96
N PRO A 100 -10.68 -6.69 -11.66
CA PRO A 100 -11.94 -6.72 -12.40
C PRO A 100 -11.76 -6.34 -13.88
N PRO A 101 -12.72 -6.71 -14.76
CA PRO A 101 -12.66 -6.43 -16.19
C PRO A 101 -12.37 -4.97 -16.53
N GLU A 102 -12.95 -4.04 -15.76
CA GLU A 102 -12.76 -2.61 -15.90
C GLU A 102 -11.32 -2.17 -15.58
N VAL A 103 -10.68 -2.78 -14.57
CA VAL A 103 -9.25 -2.58 -14.28
C VAL A 103 -8.41 -3.18 -15.40
N CYS A 104 -8.73 -4.39 -15.87
CA CYS A 104 -8.04 -4.99 -17.00
C CYS A 104 -8.05 -4.05 -18.21
N ARG A 105 -9.20 -3.43 -18.53
CA ARG A 105 -9.31 -2.47 -19.64
C ARG A 105 -8.37 -1.28 -19.50
N VAL A 106 -8.22 -0.73 -18.29
CA VAL A 106 -7.23 0.33 -18.01
C VAL A 106 -5.81 -0.17 -18.23
N VAL A 107 -5.48 -1.38 -17.75
CA VAL A 107 -4.16 -2.00 -17.94
C VAL A 107 -3.83 -2.16 -19.43
N GLU A 108 -4.81 -2.54 -20.25
CA GLU A 108 -4.64 -2.65 -21.70
C GLU A 108 -4.28 -1.30 -22.34
N VAL A 109 -5.00 -0.22 -21.98
CA VAL A 109 -4.69 1.12 -22.50
C VAL A 109 -3.29 1.57 -22.07
N VAL A 110 -2.91 1.32 -20.81
CA VAL A 110 -1.56 1.64 -20.32
C VAL A 110 -0.51 0.89 -21.13
N ARG A 111 -0.67 -0.44 -21.30
CA ARG A 111 0.22 -1.27 -22.11
C ARG A 111 0.37 -0.73 -23.53
N ASP A 112 -0.74 -0.38 -24.18
CA ASP A 112 -0.74 0.08 -25.56
C ASP A 112 -0.02 1.43 -25.72
N VAL A 113 -0.18 2.33 -24.75
CA VAL A 113 0.56 3.60 -24.69
C VAL A 113 2.05 3.38 -24.46
N LEU A 114 2.43 2.43 -23.58
CA LEU A 114 3.83 2.10 -23.33
C LEU A 114 4.49 1.47 -24.56
N LEU A 115 3.77 0.61 -25.28
CA LEU A 115 4.23 0.02 -26.55
C LEU A 115 4.42 1.05 -27.65
N ALA A 116 3.42 1.91 -27.86
CA ALA A 116 3.48 2.95 -28.88
C ALA A 116 4.65 3.92 -28.68
N GLN A 117 5.14 4.05 -27.45
CA GLN A 117 6.30 4.87 -27.10
C GLN A 117 7.62 4.10 -27.04
N GLY A 118 7.64 2.80 -27.31
CA GLY A 118 8.83 1.97 -27.23
C GLY A 118 9.40 1.81 -25.82
N LEU A 119 8.56 2.00 -24.78
CA LEU A 119 8.97 1.87 -23.37
C LEU A 119 8.91 0.43 -22.88
N ILE A 120 8.18 -0.43 -23.57
CA ILE A 120 8.18 -1.89 -23.38
C ILE A 120 8.34 -2.57 -24.74
N GLY A 121 8.99 -3.74 -24.75
CA GLY A 121 9.36 -4.44 -25.99
C GLY A 121 8.22 -5.18 -26.68
N ASP A 122 7.22 -5.64 -25.92
CA ASP A 122 6.08 -6.39 -26.44
C ASP A 122 4.88 -6.36 -25.47
N ARG A 123 3.74 -6.87 -25.92
CA ARG A 123 2.51 -6.95 -25.11
C ARG A 123 2.64 -7.90 -23.92
N ALA A 124 3.51 -8.91 -23.99
CA ALA A 124 3.69 -9.89 -22.93
C ALA A 124 4.41 -9.30 -21.70
N LYS A 125 5.02 -8.10 -21.82
CA LYS A 125 5.57 -7.34 -20.70
C LYS A 125 4.53 -6.82 -19.72
N VAL A 126 3.30 -6.60 -20.15
CA VAL A 126 2.21 -6.13 -19.28
C VAL A 126 0.96 -6.99 -19.52
N LEU A 127 0.61 -7.79 -18.53
CA LEU A 127 -0.47 -8.76 -18.57
C LEU A 127 -1.64 -8.26 -17.73
N ALA A 128 -2.84 -8.29 -18.32
CA ALA A 128 -4.09 -8.10 -17.60
C ALA A 128 -4.68 -9.49 -17.33
N VAL A 129 -4.97 -9.79 -16.06
CA VAL A 129 -5.58 -11.04 -15.63
C VAL A 129 -6.92 -10.71 -14.99
N GLU A 130 -7.99 -11.16 -15.62
CA GLU A 130 -9.34 -10.93 -15.09
C GLU A 130 -9.58 -11.79 -13.85
N GLU A 131 -10.16 -11.18 -12.82
CA GLU A 131 -10.54 -11.89 -11.60
C GLU A 131 -11.76 -12.80 -11.82
N ASP A 132 -11.85 -13.88 -11.04
CA ASP A 132 -13.09 -14.63 -10.91
C ASP A 132 -13.93 -14.06 -9.76
N ARG A 133 -15.07 -13.45 -10.09
CA ARG A 133 -16.00 -12.88 -9.10
C ARG A 133 -16.52 -13.90 -8.09
N ARG A 134 -16.42 -15.21 -8.37
CA ARG A 134 -16.85 -16.28 -7.47
C ARG A 134 -15.79 -16.68 -6.45
N ASP A 135 -14.55 -16.25 -6.62
CA ASP A 135 -13.41 -16.70 -5.81
C ASP A 135 -12.42 -15.55 -5.53
N ILE A 136 -12.92 -14.45 -4.97
CA ILE A 136 -12.11 -13.28 -4.62
C ILE A 136 -11.54 -13.41 -3.22
N SER A 137 -10.22 -13.50 -3.10
CA SER A 137 -9.48 -13.41 -1.83
C SER A 137 -8.06 -12.90 -2.07
N LEU A 138 -7.39 -12.43 -1.00
CA LEU A 138 -6.00 -11.96 -1.09
C LEU A 138 -5.07 -13.03 -1.65
N SER A 139 -5.13 -14.26 -1.14
CA SER A 139 -4.29 -15.36 -1.61
C SER A 139 -4.60 -15.76 -3.05
N ARG A 140 -5.88 -15.81 -3.43
CA ARG A 140 -6.23 -16.00 -4.84
C ARG A 140 -5.66 -14.89 -5.71
N SER A 141 -5.71 -13.64 -5.25
CA SER A 141 -5.09 -12.54 -5.97
C SER A 141 -3.58 -12.63 -6.07
N ILE A 142 -2.89 -13.24 -5.10
CA ILE A 142 -1.44 -13.50 -5.19
C ILE A 142 -1.19 -14.66 -6.17
N GLN A 143 -1.93 -15.76 -6.07
CA GLN A 143 -1.79 -16.92 -6.95
C GLN A 143 -2.07 -16.56 -8.41
N ARG A 144 -3.24 -15.99 -8.71
CA ARG A 144 -3.69 -15.69 -10.08
C ARG A 144 -2.85 -14.64 -10.76
N SER A 145 -2.39 -13.62 -10.03
CA SER A 145 -1.49 -12.62 -10.61
C SER A 145 -0.15 -13.27 -10.99
N THR A 146 0.37 -14.20 -10.19
CA THR A 146 1.67 -14.83 -10.46
C THR A 146 1.65 -15.94 -11.51
N GLU A 147 0.52 -16.66 -11.68
CA GLU A 147 0.39 -17.79 -12.61
C GLU A 147 0.71 -17.45 -14.08
N CYS A 148 0.48 -16.21 -14.50
CA CYS A 148 0.70 -15.77 -15.89
C CYS A 148 2.13 -15.27 -16.15
N LEU A 149 2.96 -15.16 -15.12
CA LEU A 149 4.34 -14.71 -15.24
C LEU A 149 5.23 -15.86 -15.74
N SER A 150 6.20 -15.54 -16.60
CA SER A 150 7.16 -16.50 -17.13
C SER A 150 8.31 -16.83 -16.16
N ALA A 151 8.07 -16.68 -14.86
CA ALA A 151 9.09 -16.86 -13.83
C ALA A 151 9.46 -18.34 -13.66
N ALA A 152 10.76 -18.64 -13.63
CA ALA A 152 11.22 -19.96 -13.23
C ALA A 152 10.97 -20.19 -11.72
N LYS A 153 11.01 -21.45 -11.28
CA LYS A 153 10.67 -21.83 -9.88
C LYS A 153 11.47 -21.06 -8.82
N ASP A 154 12.75 -20.84 -9.10
CA ASP A 154 13.70 -20.21 -8.18
C ASP A 154 13.89 -18.72 -8.47
N GLU A 155 13.22 -18.18 -9.49
CA GLU A 155 13.23 -16.74 -9.75
C GLU A 155 12.33 -16.02 -8.75
N PRO A 156 12.76 -14.86 -8.23
CA PRO A 156 11.99 -14.12 -7.26
C PRO A 156 10.96 -13.24 -7.98
N ILE A 157 9.78 -13.18 -7.37
CA ILE A 157 8.65 -12.35 -7.80
C ILE A 157 8.43 -11.28 -6.75
N ALA A 158 8.21 -10.04 -7.18
CA ALA A 158 7.65 -9.00 -6.32
C ALA A 158 6.13 -8.97 -6.46
N TRP A 159 5.41 -9.11 -5.36
CA TRP A 159 3.97 -8.89 -5.33
C TRP A 159 3.66 -7.57 -4.63
N SER A 160 2.78 -6.77 -5.21
CA SER A 160 2.44 -5.43 -4.74
C SER A 160 0.92 -5.22 -4.73
N ALA A 161 0.42 -4.44 -3.77
CA ALA A 161 -0.98 -4.02 -3.77
C ALA A 161 -1.25 -3.02 -4.91
N GLY A 162 -2.43 -3.07 -5.51
CA GLY A 162 -2.82 -2.19 -6.63
C GLY A 162 -3.13 -0.75 -6.23
N ASP A 163 -3.11 -0.44 -4.94
CA ASP A 163 -3.50 0.84 -4.36
C ASP A 163 -2.38 1.54 -3.58
N LEU A 164 -1.11 1.19 -3.85
CA LEU A 164 0.02 1.91 -3.26
C LEU A 164 0.04 3.37 -3.73
N VAL A 165 -0.04 4.31 -2.79
CA VAL A 165 -0.04 5.74 -3.08
C VAL A 165 1.40 6.22 -3.23
N LEU A 166 1.78 6.65 -4.44
CA LEU A 166 3.10 7.20 -4.81
C LEU A 166 4.32 6.27 -4.58
N ALA A 167 4.14 4.97 -4.74
CA ALA A 167 5.20 3.98 -4.72
C ALA A 167 6.01 3.94 -6.04
N TYR A 168 6.66 5.04 -6.44
CA TYR A 168 7.38 5.10 -7.72
C TYR A 168 8.82 4.59 -7.69
N ASP A 169 9.47 4.52 -6.53
CA ASP A 169 10.81 3.94 -6.44
C ASP A 169 10.77 2.44 -6.12
N THR A 170 10.62 1.64 -7.17
CA THR A 170 10.54 0.18 -7.08
C THR A 170 11.91 -0.49 -7.01
N HIS A 171 13.00 0.22 -7.33
CA HIS A 171 14.33 -0.37 -7.51
C HIS A 171 14.91 -1.06 -6.27
N PRO A 172 14.76 -0.53 -5.03
CA PRO A 172 15.25 -1.20 -3.83
C PRO A 172 14.67 -2.61 -3.64
N TRP A 173 13.42 -2.82 -4.07
CA TRP A 173 12.73 -4.11 -4.00
C TRP A 173 13.18 -5.06 -5.11
N LEU A 174 13.42 -4.53 -6.31
CA LEU A 174 13.86 -5.34 -7.44
C LEU A 174 15.30 -5.85 -7.30
N MET A 175 16.10 -5.17 -6.48
CA MET A 175 17.52 -5.44 -6.25
C MET A 175 17.84 -5.84 -4.80
N ASP A 176 16.86 -6.37 -4.07
CA ASP A 176 17.07 -6.73 -2.66
C ASP A 176 18.22 -7.74 -2.53
N ARG A 177 19.25 -7.35 -1.77
CA ARG A 177 20.50 -8.12 -1.61
C ARG A 177 20.28 -9.51 -1.02
N HIS A 178 19.15 -9.74 -0.37
CA HIS A 178 18.83 -11.02 0.29
C HIS A 178 18.11 -12.02 -0.61
N LEU A 179 17.70 -11.63 -1.83
CA LEU A 179 17.00 -12.51 -2.80
C LEU A 179 17.69 -13.88 -3.03
N PRO A 180 19.03 -14.00 -3.09
CA PRO A 180 19.67 -15.31 -3.30
C PRO A 180 19.55 -16.27 -2.12
N GLY A 181 19.25 -15.79 -0.91
CA GLY A 181 19.35 -16.56 0.33
C GLY A 181 18.02 -16.95 0.97
N TYR A 182 16.90 -16.43 0.46
CA TYR A 182 15.60 -16.59 1.09
C TYR A 182 14.49 -16.79 0.05
N GLU A 183 13.59 -17.73 0.34
CA GLU A 183 12.41 -18.01 -0.49
C GLU A 183 11.29 -16.99 -0.24
N LEU A 184 11.29 -16.30 0.90
CA LEU A 184 10.31 -15.30 1.28
C LEU A 184 10.97 -14.17 2.09
N ILE A 185 10.75 -12.92 1.70
CA ILE A 185 11.28 -11.74 2.39
C ILE A 185 10.13 -10.80 2.76
N PHE A 186 9.98 -10.56 4.06
CA PHE A 186 9.14 -9.51 4.63
C PHE A 186 10.02 -8.33 5.02
N ASN A 187 10.03 -7.29 4.21
CA ASN A 187 10.72 -6.04 4.53
C ASN A 187 9.73 -5.04 5.11
N LEU A 188 9.58 -5.07 6.43
CA LEU A 188 8.66 -4.23 7.18
C LEU A 188 8.98 -2.74 7.00
N ASN A 189 7.92 -1.94 7.01
CA ASN A 189 8.01 -0.48 6.97
C ASN A 189 8.44 0.04 8.34
N ALA A 190 9.59 0.69 8.46
CA ALA A 190 10.09 1.25 9.72
C ALA A 190 9.97 2.77 9.75
N ARG A 191 9.13 3.28 10.67
CA ARG A 191 8.82 4.71 10.79
C ARG A 191 10.08 5.58 10.85
N GLN A 192 11.02 5.23 11.73
CA GLN A 192 12.23 6.02 11.98
C GLN A 192 13.20 6.03 10.79
N ARG A 193 13.14 5.01 9.93
CA ARG A 193 13.99 4.92 8.73
C ARG A 193 13.41 5.68 7.56
N VAL A 194 12.09 5.67 7.47
CA VAL A 194 11.32 6.37 6.46
C VAL A 194 11.20 7.88 6.77
N PHE A 195 10.95 8.20 8.03
CA PHE A 195 10.73 9.55 8.55
C PHE A 195 11.68 9.81 9.74
N PRO A 196 12.95 10.15 9.47
CA PRO A 196 13.88 10.56 10.53
C PRO A 196 13.37 11.75 11.33
N ASP A 197 13.88 11.93 12.55
CA ASP A 197 13.47 13.04 13.42
C ASP A 197 13.61 14.40 12.72
N GLY A 198 12.55 15.21 12.78
CA GLY A 198 12.47 16.52 12.12
C GLY A 198 11.95 16.48 10.67
N THR A 199 11.73 15.31 10.09
CA THR A 199 11.04 15.18 8.79
C THR A 199 9.51 15.14 8.98
N PRO A 200 8.73 15.77 8.09
CA PRO A 200 7.28 15.63 8.12
C PRO A 200 6.91 14.18 7.81
N GLU A 201 6.21 13.54 8.74
CA GLU A 201 5.64 12.21 8.52
C GLU A 201 4.44 12.37 7.60
N LEU A 202 4.69 12.25 6.29
CA LEU A 202 3.63 12.24 5.30
C LEU A 202 2.71 11.09 5.67
N PHE A 203 1.52 11.43 6.14
CA PHE A 203 0.59 10.44 6.69
C PHE A 203 1.10 9.79 7.97
N ALA A 204 1.32 10.61 9.00
CA ALA A 204 1.42 10.11 10.36
C ALA A 204 0.36 9.03 10.58
N ARG A 205 0.74 7.84 11.08
CA ARG A 205 -0.11 6.74 11.61
C ARG A 205 0.09 5.38 10.91
N ASN A 206 -0.25 4.35 11.67
CA ASN A 206 -0.31 2.91 11.34
C ASN A 206 0.94 2.06 11.67
N TYR A 207 1.89 2.59 12.43
CA TYR A 207 2.94 1.79 13.06
C TYR A 207 2.49 1.30 14.43
N PHE A 208 1.90 0.12 14.46
CA PHE A 208 1.30 -0.43 15.68
C PHE A 208 2.25 -1.33 16.47
N ASP A 209 3.30 -1.82 15.82
CA ASP A 209 4.23 -2.80 16.36
C ASP A 209 5.63 -2.20 16.53
N ARG A 210 6.49 -2.92 17.25
CA ARG A 210 7.86 -2.52 17.55
C ARG A 210 8.82 -3.67 17.34
N LEU A 211 9.89 -3.38 16.63
CA LEU A 211 10.95 -4.32 16.33
C LEU A 211 12.28 -3.81 16.87
N ARG A 212 13.02 -4.68 17.56
CA ARG A 212 14.43 -4.48 17.89
C ARG A 212 15.25 -5.21 16.85
N LEU A 213 16.12 -4.47 16.16
CA LEU A 213 16.95 -5.04 15.10
C LEU A 213 18.09 -5.87 15.67
N GLU A 214 18.48 -6.87 14.89
CA GLU A 214 19.69 -7.63 15.14
C GLU A 214 20.90 -6.84 14.61
N GLY A 215 22.01 -6.84 15.34
CA GLY A 215 23.22 -6.09 14.95
C GLY A 215 23.21 -4.58 15.24
N GLU A 216 22.07 -4.00 15.64
CA GLU A 216 21.94 -2.59 16.04
C GLU A 216 21.44 -2.46 17.50
N PRO A 217 22.31 -2.70 18.52
CA PRO A 217 21.91 -2.67 19.92
C PRO A 217 21.32 -1.32 20.32
N GLY A 218 20.14 -1.33 20.94
CA GLY A 218 19.44 -0.12 21.38
C GLY A 218 18.49 0.49 20.34
N VAL A 219 18.55 0.06 19.08
CA VAL A 219 17.62 0.52 18.03
C VAL A 219 16.29 -0.21 18.16
N VAL A 220 15.23 0.55 18.43
CA VAL A 220 13.84 0.08 18.44
C VAL A 220 13.05 0.88 17.42
N LEU A 221 12.49 0.18 16.45
CA LEU A 221 11.73 0.76 15.35
C LEU A 221 10.25 0.53 15.56
N ASP A 222 9.43 1.56 15.32
CA ASP A 222 7.99 1.39 15.14
C ASP A 222 7.77 0.88 13.71
N ILE A 223 7.09 -0.27 13.59
CA ILE A 223 6.98 -1.00 12.32
C ILE A 223 5.52 -1.16 11.87
N LYS A 224 5.34 -1.16 10.55
CA LYS A 224 4.12 -1.55 9.83
C LYS A 224 4.48 -2.73 8.91
N GLU A 225 3.48 -3.55 8.63
CA GLU A 225 3.56 -4.61 7.63
C GLU A 225 3.95 -4.11 6.25
N PRO A 226 4.56 -4.98 5.44
CA PRO A 226 5.02 -4.62 4.11
C PRO A 226 3.84 -4.63 3.14
N ASN A 227 3.81 -3.65 2.26
CA ASN A 227 2.83 -3.57 1.19
C ASN A 227 3.35 -4.22 -0.12
N VAL A 228 4.62 -4.65 -0.10
CA VAL A 228 5.30 -5.41 -1.15
C VAL A 228 5.92 -6.67 -0.54
N LEU A 229 5.69 -7.81 -1.18
CA LEU A 229 6.26 -9.09 -0.80
C LEU A 229 7.26 -9.54 -1.85
N LEU A 230 8.37 -10.12 -1.44
CA LEU A 230 9.32 -10.77 -2.34
C LEU A 230 9.33 -12.27 -2.04
N PHE A 231 9.11 -13.10 -3.06
CA PHE A 231 9.09 -14.54 -2.87
C PHE A 231 9.45 -15.32 -4.14
N THR A 232 9.94 -16.54 -3.95
CA THR A 232 10.04 -17.55 -5.03
C THR A 232 8.75 -18.38 -5.11
N SER A 233 8.68 -19.34 -6.03
CA SER A 233 7.55 -20.29 -6.09
C SER A 233 7.39 -21.10 -4.80
N ALA A 234 8.47 -21.34 -4.04
CA ALA A 234 8.39 -21.97 -2.74
C ALA A 234 7.82 -21.03 -1.67
N GLY A 235 8.25 -19.76 -1.66
CA GLY A 235 7.70 -18.72 -0.80
C GLY A 235 6.20 -18.52 -1.01
N LEU A 236 5.73 -18.56 -2.27
CA LEU A 236 4.31 -18.50 -2.61
C LEU A 236 3.51 -19.62 -1.95
N ARG A 237 4.00 -20.87 -1.97
CA ARG A 237 3.36 -22.00 -1.26
C ARG A 237 3.38 -21.81 0.26
N GLY A 238 4.38 -21.12 0.80
CA GLY A 238 4.40 -20.74 2.21
C GLY A 238 3.28 -19.74 2.52
N LEU A 239 3.09 -18.72 1.67
CA LEU A 239 2.09 -17.66 1.85
C LEU A 239 0.65 -18.18 1.89
N THR A 240 0.33 -19.29 1.21
CA THR A 240 -1.02 -19.87 1.25
C THR A 240 -1.44 -20.33 2.64
N LYS A 241 -0.49 -20.58 3.55
CA LYS A 241 -0.79 -20.91 4.96
C LYS A 241 -1.45 -19.76 5.73
N VAL A 242 -1.35 -18.53 5.24
CA VAL A 242 -2.08 -17.39 5.82
C VAL A 242 -3.59 -17.62 5.72
N ASP A 243 -4.07 -18.25 4.65
CA ASP A 243 -5.51 -18.59 4.48
C ASP A 243 -5.97 -19.69 5.43
N GLU A 244 -5.09 -20.65 5.72
CA GLU A 244 -5.37 -21.78 6.62
C GLU A 244 -5.72 -21.33 8.05
N LEU A 245 -5.41 -20.08 8.40
CA LEU A 245 -5.76 -19.50 9.69
C LEU A 245 -7.26 -19.24 9.89
N ARG A 246 -8.13 -19.47 8.90
CA ARG A 246 -9.60 -19.28 8.91
C ARG A 246 -10.04 -17.89 9.36
N HIS A 247 -10.58 -17.13 8.41
CA HIS A 247 -11.27 -15.85 8.64
C HIS A 247 -10.45 -14.82 9.46
N PRO A 248 -9.31 -14.33 8.94
CA PRO A 248 -8.84 -13.02 9.40
C PRO A 248 -10.02 -12.05 9.32
N ARG A 249 -10.35 -11.38 10.42
CA ARG A 249 -11.35 -10.32 10.38
C ARG A 249 -10.81 -9.25 9.43
N PRO A 250 -11.65 -8.57 8.64
CA PRO A 250 -11.21 -7.42 7.84
C PRO A 250 -10.37 -6.46 8.72
N GLY A 251 -9.12 -6.17 8.31
CA GLY A 251 -8.16 -5.39 9.11
C GLY A 251 -7.28 -6.18 10.10
N ASP A 252 -7.24 -7.51 10.02
CA ASP A 252 -6.23 -8.30 10.72
C ASP A 252 -4.87 -8.21 10.03
N THR A 253 -3.85 -7.82 10.78
CA THR A 253 -2.49 -7.59 10.30
C THR A 253 -1.70 -8.93 10.34
N TYR A 254 -0.74 -9.18 9.43
CA TYR A 254 0.22 -10.30 9.47
C TYR A 254 0.82 -10.57 10.86
N MET A 255 1.10 -9.55 11.65
CA MET A 255 1.60 -9.70 13.01
C MET A 255 0.53 -10.30 13.95
N LYS A 256 -0.76 -9.97 13.79
CA LYS A 256 -1.85 -10.68 14.50
C LYS A 256 -1.95 -12.14 14.04
N VAL A 257 -1.73 -12.39 12.75
CA VAL A 257 -1.66 -13.74 12.16
C VAL A 257 -0.52 -14.54 12.78
N LEU A 258 0.69 -13.97 12.83
CA LEU A 258 1.86 -14.58 13.47
C LEU A 258 1.64 -14.79 14.97
N LEU A 259 0.96 -13.88 15.66
CA LEU A 259 0.58 -14.07 17.07
C LEU A 259 -0.37 -15.27 17.27
N ARG A 260 -1.33 -15.51 16.37
CA ARG A 260 -2.18 -16.71 16.39
C ARG A 260 -1.36 -17.96 16.05
N ALA A 261 -0.46 -17.84 15.08
CA ALA A 261 0.43 -18.93 14.69
C ALA A 261 1.38 -19.35 15.82
N ALA A 262 1.92 -18.40 16.60
CA ALA A 262 2.82 -18.67 17.73
C ALA A 262 2.21 -19.63 18.76
N ALA A 263 0.89 -19.55 19.00
CA ALA A 263 0.19 -20.47 19.87
C ALA A 263 0.10 -21.89 19.29
N ARG A 264 0.06 -22.02 17.96
CA ARG A 264 -0.02 -23.29 17.23
C ARG A 264 1.34 -23.92 16.94
N THR A 265 2.40 -23.10 16.83
CA THR A 265 3.76 -23.54 16.50
C THR A 265 4.63 -23.73 17.74
N VAL A 266 4.07 -23.73 18.95
CA VAL A 266 4.81 -23.83 20.22
C VAL A 266 5.74 -25.07 20.31
N TRP A 267 5.41 -26.14 19.57
CA TRP A 267 6.20 -27.37 19.50
C TRP A 267 7.27 -27.37 18.40
N HIS A 268 7.25 -26.39 17.50
CA HIS A 268 8.07 -26.33 16.28
C HIS A 268 8.93 -25.06 16.17
N THR A 269 8.82 -24.14 17.14
CA THR A 269 9.60 -22.90 17.26
C THR A 269 10.34 -22.92 18.60
N SER A 270 11.41 -22.12 18.74
CA SER A 270 12.11 -22.00 20.01
C SER A 270 11.17 -21.52 21.12
N PRO A 271 11.17 -22.14 22.33
CA PRO A 271 10.30 -21.72 23.43
C PRO A 271 10.48 -20.24 23.81
N ALA A 272 11.71 -19.73 23.69
CA ALA A 272 12.03 -18.33 23.92
C ALA A 272 11.31 -17.40 22.93
N ALA A 273 11.34 -17.71 21.63
CA ALA A 273 10.64 -16.93 20.61
C ALA A 273 9.12 -16.98 20.80
N THR A 274 8.55 -18.16 21.07
CA THR A 274 7.10 -18.29 21.30
C THR A 274 6.64 -17.51 22.54
N VAL A 275 7.36 -17.62 23.66
CA VAL A 275 7.03 -16.87 24.88
C VAL A 275 7.18 -15.36 24.65
N ALA A 276 8.22 -14.91 23.94
CA ALA A 276 8.40 -13.51 23.59
C ALA A 276 7.23 -12.98 22.76
N PHE A 277 6.79 -13.73 21.74
CA PHE A 277 5.63 -13.38 20.91
C PHE A 277 4.33 -13.31 21.72
N LEU A 278 4.03 -14.32 22.54
CA LEU A 278 2.80 -14.35 23.33
C LEU A 278 2.75 -13.19 24.35
N ARG A 279 3.88 -12.91 25.02
CA ARG A 279 3.99 -11.76 25.94
C ARG A 279 3.78 -10.44 25.21
N TYR A 280 4.38 -10.29 24.04
CA TYR A 280 4.21 -9.09 23.22
C TYR A 280 2.76 -8.92 22.76
N GLY A 281 2.14 -9.99 22.25
CA GLY A 281 0.73 -10.00 21.83
C GLY A 281 -0.24 -9.66 22.96
N LEU A 282 0.01 -10.15 24.18
CA LEU A 282 -0.79 -9.79 25.36
C LEU A 282 -0.68 -8.30 25.69
N LYS A 283 0.51 -7.72 25.56
CA LYS A 283 0.70 -6.26 25.74
C LYS A 283 0.02 -5.47 24.62
N ARG A 284 0.12 -5.96 23.38
CA ARG A 284 -0.51 -5.37 22.20
C ARG A 284 -2.03 -5.29 22.35
N THR A 285 -2.67 -6.42 22.64
CA THR A 285 -4.14 -6.53 22.78
C THR A 285 -4.71 -5.71 23.94
N ARG A 286 -3.88 -5.35 24.91
CA ARG A 286 -4.25 -4.50 26.06
C ARG A 286 -3.87 -3.03 25.86
N ASP A 287 -3.33 -2.63 24.71
CA ASP A 287 -2.79 -1.30 24.45
C ASP A 287 -1.75 -0.86 25.51
N ARG A 288 -0.86 -1.78 25.92
CA ARG A 288 0.11 -1.59 27.02
C ARG A 288 1.58 -1.71 26.61
N ILE A 289 1.89 -1.68 25.32
CA ILE A 289 3.27 -1.75 24.83
C ILE A 289 4.01 -0.43 25.14
N GLN A 290 5.09 -0.52 25.94
CA GLN A 290 5.90 0.61 26.40
C GLN A 290 7.10 0.92 25.49
N ALA A 291 7.85 1.98 25.85
CA ALA A 291 9.07 2.41 25.16
C ALA A 291 10.06 1.24 24.90
N GLY A 292 10.36 0.44 25.93
CA GLY A 292 11.30 -0.68 25.84
C GLY A 292 10.71 -2.00 25.34
N ASP A 293 9.39 -2.06 25.10
CA ASP A 293 8.73 -3.27 24.63
C ASP A 293 8.86 -3.40 23.11
N ALA A 294 9.59 -4.42 22.66
CA ALA A 294 9.77 -4.74 21.26
C ALA A 294 9.95 -6.24 21.06
N LEU A 295 9.51 -6.74 19.91
CA LEU A 295 9.90 -8.06 19.42
C LEU A 295 11.33 -7.97 18.89
N THR A 296 12.17 -8.95 19.17
CA THR A 296 13.49 -9.02 18.52
C THR A 296 13.32 -9.57 17.11
N GLN A 297 14.06 -9.02 16.15
CA GLN A 297 14.06 -9.48 14.76
C GLN A 297 14.32 -10.99 14.65
N HIS A 298 15.28 -11.51 15.41
CA HIS A 298 15.58 -12.95 15.47
C HIS A 298 14.34 -13.80 15.79
N HIS A 299 13.68 -13.57 16.94
CA HIS A 299 12.46 -14.31 17.31
C HIS A 299 11.33 -14.16 16.29
N ALA A 300 11.19 -12.98 15.67
CA ALA A 300 10.19 -12.75 14.64
C ALA A 300 10.48 -13.52 13.36
N GLY A 301 11.75 -13.56 12.94
CA GLY A 301 12.23 -14.37 11.83
C GLY A 301 12.07 -15.87 12.07
N GLU A 302 12.42 -16.36 13.27
CA GLU A 302 12.24 -17.77 13.63
C GLU A 302 10.79 -18.20 13.52
N LEU A 303 9.87 -17.42 14.08
CA LEU A 303 8.46 -17.73 14.05
C LEU A 303 7.90 -17.68 12.62
N ALA A 304 8.25 -16.66 11.84
CA ALA A 304 7.83 -16.56 10.45
C ALA A 304 8.32 -17.77 9.65
N ARG A 305 9.61 -18.13 9.78
CA ARG A 305 10.19 -19.31 9.13
C ARG A 305 9.45 -20.60 9.50
N THR A 306 9.16 -20.83 10.78
CA THR A 306 8.40 -22.01 11.21
C THR A 306 6.99 -22.01 10.62
N PHE A 307 6.29 -20.88 10.67
CA PHE A 307 4.92 -20.76 10.19
C PHE A 307 4.82 -21.02 8.69
N PHE A 308 5.57 -20.27 7.88
CA PHE A 308 5.57 -20.41 6.43
C PHE A 308 6.21 -21.73 5.98
N GLY A 309 7.13 -22.30 6.76
CA GLY A 309 7.79 -23.58 6.47
C GLY A 309 8.79 -23.50 5.31
N VAL A 310 9.32 -22.30 5.06
CA VAL A 310 10.30 -21.97 4.02
C VAL A 310 11.33 -21.00 4.59
N SER A 311 12.49 -20.89 3.96
CA SER A 311 13.49 -19.89 4.33
C SER A 311 12.88 -18.48 4.24
N THR A 312 12.73 -17.83 5.39
CA THR A 312 12.04 -16.55 5.51
C THR A 312 12.92 -15.53 6.20
N LEU A 313 13.09 -14.36 5.57
CA LEU A 313 13.74 -13.21 6.18
C LEU A 313 12.68 -12.19 6.60
N LEU A 314 12.70 -11.80 7.87
CA LEU A 314 11.99 -10.61 8.35
C LEU A 314 13.02 -9.53 8.64
N LYS A 315 12.88 -8.39 7.98
CA LYS A 315 13.75 -7.21 8.13
C LYS A 315 12.91 -5.95 8.17
N ALA A 316 13.50 -4.83 8.55
CA ALA A 316 12.83 -3.52 8.55
C ALA A 316 13.78 -2.48 7.93
N GLU A 317 14.14 -2.70 6.68
CA GLU A 317 15.09 -1.90 5.91
C GLU A 317 14.42 -0.96 4.92
N ASN A 318 13.09 -1.02 4.77
CA ASN A 318 12.41 -0.08 3.87
C ASN A 318 12.54 1.36 4.39
N THR A 319 13.06 2.23 3.52
CA THR A 319 13.23 3.66 3.72
C THR A 319 12.25 4.49 2.88
N ASP A 320 11.45 3.87 2.02
CA ASP A 320 10.57 4.58 1.11
C ASP A 320 9.24 4.97 1.81
N PRO A 321 8.94 6.28 1.96
CA PRO A 321 7.75 6.77 2.64
C PRO A 321 6.43 6.51 1.94
N PHE A 322 6.46 6.13 0.68
CA PHE A 322 5.25 5.95 -0.12
C PHE A 322 4.90 4.48 -0.34
N PHE A 323 5.84 3.56 -0.08
CA PHE A 323 5.52 2.14 0.09
C PHE A 323 4.97 1.82 1.49
N VAL A 324 4.85 2.83 2.37
CA VAL A 324 4.28 2.69 3.72
C VAL A 324 2.76 2.70 3.74
N ARG A 325 2.09 3.31 2.75
CA ARG A 325 0.63 3.58 2.81
C ARG A 325 -0.12 3.00 1.61
N ASP A 326 -1.07 2.12 1.92
CA ASP A 326 -2.06 1.64 0.96
C ASP A 326 -3.23 2.63 0.94
N GLY A 327 -3.80 2.87 -0.24
CA GLY A 327 -4.93 3.77 -0.48
C GLY A 327 -6.27 3.22 0.04
N ASP A 328 -6.32 2.78 1.28
CA ASP A 328 -7.48 2.14 1.91
C ASP A 328 -8.60 3.09 2.33
N SER A 329 -8.35 4.40 2.26
CA SER A 329 -9.30 5.41 2.70
C SER A 329 -9.31 6.62 1.78
N VAL A 330 -10.39 7.40 1.81
CA VAL A 330 -10.53 8.63 1.01
C VAL A 330 -9.38 9.60 1.28
N GLU A 331 -9.01 9.77 2.55
CA GLU A 331 -7.98 10.69 3.01
C GLU A 331 -6.57 10.19 2.64
N ASP A 332 -6.38 8.87 2.59
CA ASP A 332 -5.15 8.24 2.09
C ASP A 332 -4.99 8.52 0.60
N LEU A 333 -6.03 8.19 -0.16
CA LEU A 333 -6.01 8.16 -1.61
C LEU A 333 -6.01 9.57 -2.21
N PHE A 334 -7.03 10.38 -1.90
CA PHE A 334 -7.21 11.69 -2.52
C PHE A 334 -6.36 12.77 -1.85
N GLY A 335 -6.06 12.62 -0.56
CA GLY A 335 -5.24 13.58 0.18
C GLY A 335 -3.86 13.76 -0.46
N TYR A 336 -3.28 12.70 -1.03
CA TYR A 336 -2.05 12.82 -1.77
C TYR A 336 -2.26 13.40 -3.18
N TYR A 337 -2.98 12.68 -4.04
CA TYR A 337 -3.00 13.04 -5.46
C TYR A 337 -3.77 14.32 -5.74
N ARG A 338 -4.93 14.54 -5.10
CA ARG A 338 -5.75 15.73 -5.33
C ARG A 338 -5.30 16.95 -4.53
N ALA A 339 -4.64 16.74 -3.41
CA ALA A 339 -4.27 17.84 -2.53
C ALA A 339 -2.80 18.27 -2.67
N VAL A 340 -1.90 17.34 -3.03
CA VAL A 340 -0.47 17.63 -3.25
C VAL A 340 -0.17 17.86 -4.73
N LEU A 341 -0.48 16.87 -5.59
CA LEU A 341 -0.05 16.84 -6.99
C LEU A 341 -0.98 17.59 -7.96
N GLN A 342 -2.29 17.43 -7.82
CA GLN A 342 -3.27 18.08 -8.70
C GLN A 342 -3.13 19.60 -8.76
N PRO A 343 -2.90 20.33 -7.64
CA PRO A 343 -2.74 21.78 -7.72
C PRO A 343 -1.46 22.21 -8.45
N ILE A 344 -0.45 21.34 -8.56
CA ILE A 344 0.74 21.60 -9.37
C ILE A 344 0.34 21.62 -10.84
N VAL A 345 -0.43 20.60 -11.27
CA VAL A 345 -0.96 20.51 -12.64
C VAL A 345 -1.92 21.66 -12.96
N ASP A 346 -2.80 22.01 -12.03
CA ASP A 346 -3.84 23.04 -12.24
C ASP A 346 -3.32 24.48 -12.13
N SER A 347 -2.12 24.68 -11.57
CA SER A 347 -1.50 26.02 -11.49
C SER A 347 -1.01 26.56 -12.84
N ALA A 348 -0.88 25.70 -13.85
CA ALA A 348 -0.38 26.07 -15.16
C ALA A 348 -1.50 26.43 -16.15
N ALA A 349 -1.17 27.24 -17.16
CA ALA A 349 -2.14 27.68 -18.17
C ALA A 349 -2.70 26.55 -19.05
N THR A 350 -1.95 25.45 -19.22
CA THR A 350 -2.38 24.26 -19.95
C THR A 350 -2.06 23.01 -19.15
N LYS A 351 -2.82 21.92 -19.37
CA LYS A 351 -2.55 20.63 -18.73
C LYS A 351 -1.14 20.12 -19.05
N GLU A 352 -0.69 20.24 -20.29
CA GLU A 352 0.68 19.87 -20.67
C GLU A 352 1.73 20.65 -19.88
N ALA A 353 1.57 21.97 -19.74
CA ALA A 353 2.47 22.78 -18.92
C ALA A 353 2.43 22.35 -17.45
N GLY A 354 1.25 22.01 -16.93
CA GLY A 354 1.09 21.50 -15.56
C GLY A 354 1.80 20.17 -15.33
N TYR A 355 1.72 19.23 -16.27
CA TYR A 355 2.47 17.97 -16.20
C TYR A 355 3.97 18.15 -16.40
N ARG A 356 4.41 19.17 -17.17
CA ARG A 356 5.83 19.56 -17.20
C ARG A 356 6.30 20.05 -15.84
N GLU A 357 5.50 20.88 -15.15
CA GLU A 357 5.85 21.31 -13.79
C GLU A 357 5.84 20.14 -12.79
N LEU A 358 4.89 19.21 -12.92
CA LEU A 358 4.84 18.00 -12.11
C LEU A 358 6.10 17.13 -12.25
N SER A 359 6.85 17.23 -13.36
CA SER A 359 8.08 16.45 -13.56
C SER A 359 9.19 16.75 -12.54
N HIS A 360 9.14 17.90 -11.86
CA HIS A 360 10.05 18.21 -10.75
C HIS A 360 9.75 17.40 -9.47
N TYR A 361 8.60 16.73 -9.40
CA TYR A 361 8.11 16.00 -8.21
C TYR A 361 7.83 14.52 -8.50
N HIS A 362 7.54 14.17 -9.76
CA HIS A 362 7.16 12.83 -10.18
C HIS A 362 7.89 12.42 -11.46
N PRO A 363 8.73 11.37 -11.43
CA PRO A 363 9.63 11.03 -12.55
C PRO A 363 8.88 10.62 -13.83
N HIS A 364 7.66 10.14 -13.69
CA HIS A 364 6.83 9.70 -14.83
C HIS A 364 5.81 10.73 -15.33
N ALA A 365 5.88 12.00 -14.91
CA ALA A 365 4.85 13.00 -15.21
C ALA A 365 4.52 13.14 -16.71
N GLY A 366 5.52 13.08 -17.59
CA GLY A 366 5.30 13.13 -19.04
C GLY A 366 4.50 11.93 -19.59
N ILE A 367 4.68 10.74 -19.02
CA ILE A 367 3.89 9.55 -19.38
C ILE A 367 2.49 9.62 -18.80
N LEU A 368 2.37 10.09 -17.55
CA LEU A 368 1.07 10.31 -16.90
C LEU A 368 0.19 11.27 -17.72
N TYR A 369 0.75 12.35 -18.29
CA TYR A 369 0.00 13.23 -19.21
C TYR A 369 -0.56 12.48 -20.42
N ARG A 370 0.27 11.66 -21.08
CA ARG A 370 -0.15 10.89 -22.27
C ARG A 370 -1.21 9.85 -21.92
N LEU A 371 -1.06 9.18 -20.78
CA LEU A 371 -2.06 8.27 -20.24
C LEU A 371 -3.37 9.00 -19.91
N SER A 372 -3.31 10.22 -19.39
CA SER A 372 -4.50 11.03 -19.10
C SER A 372 -5.31 11.32 -20.37
N GLN A 373 -4.63 11.55 -21.50
CA GLN A 373 -5.31 11.67 -22.80
C GLN A 373 -5.86 10.34 -23.30
N ALA A 374 -5.05 9.27 -23.27
CA ALA A 374 -5.41 7.96 -23.79
C ALA A 374 -6.56 7.28 -23.03
N LEU A 375 -6.68 7.53 -21.72
CA LEU A 375 -7.75 6.98 -20.87
C LEU A 375 -9.05 7.77 -20.96
N ARG A 376 -9.06 8.96 -21.58
CA ARG A 376 -10.26 9.81 -21.68
C ARG A 376 -11.49 9.09 -22.28
N PRO A 377 -11.38 8.28 -23.35
CA PRO A 377 -12.53 7.56 -23.90
C PRO A 377 -13.20 6.62 -22.88
N LEU A 378 -12.41 6.02 -21.97
CA LEU A 378 -12.96 5.12 -20.96
C LEU A 378 -13.90 5.83 -19.96
N GLN A 379 -13.91 7.17 -19.89
CA GLN A 379 -14.82 7.93 -19.01
C GLN A 379 -16.29 7.75 -19.37
N SER A 380 -16.60 7.64 -20.66
CA SER A 380 -17.97 7.36 -21.10
C SER A 380 -18.26 5.86 -21.10
N GLU A 381 -17.25 5.01 -21.31
CA GLU A 381 -17.40 3.55 -21.38
C GLU A 381 -17.61 2.90 -20.01
N LEU A 382 -16.76 3.24 -19.03
CA LEU A 382 -16.77 2.61 -17.71
C LEU A 382 -17.91 3.17 -16.84
N PRO A 383 -18.81 2.31 -16.32
CA PRO A 383 -19.94 2.75 -15.51
C PRO A 383 -19.54 3.60 -14.30
N LEU A 384 -18.44 3.24 -13.61
CA LEU A 384 -17.94 3.96 -12.44
C LEU A 384 -17.55 5.40 -12.78
N TRP A 385 -16.84 5.61 -13.90
CA TRP A 385 -16.38 6.95 -14.29
C TRP A 385 -17.53 7.83 -14.79
N ARG A 386 -18.47 7.24 -15.53
CA ARG A 386 -19.66 7.96 -16.03
C ARG A 386 -20.52 8.53 -14.89
N ARG A 387 -20.55 7.84 -13.75
CA ARG A 387 -21.35 8.18 -12.57
C ARG A 387 -20.50 8.66 -11.39
N TRP A 388 -19.25 9.08 -11.65
CA TRP A 388 -18.30 9.39 -10.60
C TRP A 388 -18.82 10.43 -9.59
N PRO A 389 -19.35 11.59 -10.03
CA PRO A 389 -19.83 12.62 -9.10
C PRO A 389 -20.92 12.10 -8.18
N GLU A 390 -21.93 11.43 -8.72
CA GLU A 390 -23.06 10.91 -7.96
C GLU A 390 -22.60 9.78 -7.03
N LEU A 391 -21.77 8.86 -7.53
CA LEU A 391 -21.31 7.69 -6.78
C LEU A 391 -20.55 8.08 -5.52
N ILE A 392 -19.58 9.01 -5.62
CA ILE A 392 -18.76 9.37 -4.46
C ILE A 392 -19.54 10.20 -3.44
N GLN A 393 -20.47 11.05 -3.89
CA GLN A 393 -21.33 11.82 -3.01
C GLN A 393 -22.31 10.93 -2.26
N ASP A 394 -23.02 10.06 -2.97
CA ASP A 394 -24.00 9.13 -2.38
C ASP A 394 -23.32 8.22 -1.35
N LYS A 395 -22.11 7.73 -1.67
CA LYS A 395 -21.30 6.90 -0.76
C LYS A 395 -21.00 7.63 0.55
N LEU A 396 -20.53 8.87 0.49
CA LEU A 396 -20.21 9.65 1.70
C LEU A 396 -21.44 10.11 2.47
N ALA A 397 -22.51 10.50 1.78
CA ALA A 397 -23.77 10.91 2.39
C ALA A 397 -24.39 9.75 3.18
N THR A 398 -24.46 8.56 2.56
CA THR A 398 -24.98 7.34 3.18
C THR A 398 -24.15 6.94 4.40
N LEU A 399 -22.82 6.98 4.29
CA LEU A 399 -21.92 6.70 5.41
C LEU A 399 -22.12 7.68 6.58
N ASN A 400 -22.23 8.98 6.29
CA ASN A 400 -22.49 10.01 7.30
C ASN A 400 -23.82 9.79 8.02
N GLN A 401 -24.88 9.50 7.28
CA GLN A 401 -26.21 9.23 7.85
C GLN A 401 -26.15 8.07 8.83
N ARG A 402 -25.49 6.97 8.45
CA ARG A 402 -25.38 5.79 9.31
C ARG A 402 -24.48 6.04 10.52
N LEU A 403 -23.35 6.73 10.36
CA LEU A 403 -22.48 7.09 11.47
C LEU A 403 -23.17 7.98 12.51
N ALA A 404 -23.95 8.96 12.07
CA ALA A 404 -24.71 9.83 12.98
C ALA A 404 -25.74 9.03 13.80
N GLN A 405 -26.35 7.98 13.23
CA GLN A 405 -27.25 7.08 13.96
C GLN A 405 -26.49 6.26 15.01
N GLU A 406 -25.39 5.61 14.62
CA GLU A 406 -24.60 4.76 15.53
C GLU A 406 -23.96 5.58 16.67
N PHE A 407 -23.40 6.76 16.37
CA PHE A 407 -22.81 7.62 17.41
C PHE A 407 -23.84 8.12 18.42
N ARG A 408 -25.04 8.51 17.96
CA ARG A 408 -26.15 8.84 18.88
C ARG A 408 -26.55 7.65 19.75
N GLY A 409 -26.62 6.45 19.18
CA GLY A 409 -26.93 5.21 19.93
C GLY A 409 -25.88 4.88 20.99
N LEU A 410 -24.61 5.24 20.75
CA LEU A 410 -23.50 5.02 21.69
C LEU A 410 -23.29 6.19 22.68
N GLY A 411 -24.08 7.26 22.60
CA GLY A 411 -23.88 8.46 23.41
C GLY A 411 -22.58 9.21 23.12
N ILE A 412 -21.98 8.99 21.94
CA ILE A 412 -20.78 9.70 21.50
C ILE A 412 -21.23 11.08 20.98
N PRO A 413 -20.68 12.20 21.48
CA PRO A 413 -21.11 13.53 21.08
C PRO A 413 -21.04 13.72 19.56
N ASP A 414 -22.13 14.23 18.98
CA ASP A 414 -22.24 14.52 17.55
C ASP A 414 -21.52 15.84 17.24
N ALA A 415 -20.29 15.75 16.74
CA ALA A 415 -19.47 16.90 16.34
C ALA A 415 -19.67 17.19 14.85
N ALA A 416 -20.83 17.74 14.46
CA ALA A 416 -21.20 17.94 13.05
C ALA A 416 -21.05 16.66 12.19
N ARG A 417 -21.07 16.77 10.85
CA ARG A 417 -20.97 15.58 9.97
C ARG A 417 -19.75 14.71 10.34
N PRO A 418 -19.93 13.42 10.72
CA PRO A 418 -18.85 12.53 11.13
C PRO A 418 -17.70 12.39 10.13
N VAL A 419 -18.03 12.52 8.85
CA VAL A 419 -17.15 12.52 7.69
C VAL A 419 -17.32 13.86 6.98
N PRO A 420 -16.23 14.64 6.78
CA PRO A 420 -16.26 15.88 6.03
C PRO A 420 -16.87 15.72 4.63
N GLU A 421 -17.41 16.82 4.09
CA GLU A 421 -17.74 16.90 2.66
C GLU A 421 -16.44 16.93 1.85
N TYR A 422 -15.96 15.74 1.47
CA TYR A 422 -14.71 15.61 0.72
C TYR A 422 -14.81 16.08 -0.72
N PHE A 423 -15.99 16.07 -1.33
CA PHE A 423 -16.14 16.31 -2.77
C PHE A 423 -17.24 17.34 -3.07
N ASP A 424 -17.06 18.11 -4.14
CA ASP A 424 -18.11 18.99 -4.67
C ASP A 424 -19.11 18.28 -5.58
N ALA A 425 -20.05 19.07 -6.11
CA ALA A 425 -21.05 18.71 -7.12
C ALA A 425 -20.47 17.95 -8.32
N MET A 426 -19.20 18.16 -8.66
CA MET A 426 -18.53 17.53 -9.80
C MET A 426 -17.68 16.31 -9.39
N GLY A 427 -17.75 15.88 -8.13
CA GLY A 427 -16.93 14.79 -7.61
C GLY A 427 -15.45 15.15 -7.48
N VAL A 428 -15.12 16.44 -7.43
CA VAL A 428 -13.74 16.92 -7.25
C VAL A 428 -13.46 17.06 -5.76
N PHE A 429 -12.34 16.52 -5.30
CA PHE A 429 -11.96 16.53 -3.89
C PHE A 429 -11.61 17.96 -3.41
N GLN A 430 -12.25 18.43 -2.32
CA GLN A 430 -12.14 19.80 -1.79
C GLN A 430 -11.68 19.89 -0.31
N SER A 431 -11.93 18.87 0.51
CA SER A 431 -11.82 19.04 1.98
C SER A 431 -10.39 19.04 2.52
N ARG A 432 -10.21 19.84 3.58
CA ARG A 432 -9.07 19.89 4.51
C ARG A 432 -9.58 19.41 5.89
N PRO A 433 -8.82 18.65 6.70
CA PRO A 433 -7.37 18.64 6.72
C PRO A 433 -6.79 17.77 5.62
N LEU A 434 -5.84 18.37 4.92
CA LEU A 434 -4.73 17.68 4.29
C LEU A 434 -4.16 16.77 5.38
N PRO A 435 -3.95 15.47 5.14
CA PRO A 435 -3.58 14.53 6.20
C PRO A 435 -2.38 15.10 6.97
N SER A 436 -2.62 15.62 8.17
CA SER A 436 -1.65 16.21 9.11
C SER A 436 -0.56 17.19 8.65
N ASP A 437 -0.41 17.51 7.35
CA ASP A 437 0.88 17.98 6.86
C ASP A 437 0.87 19.41 6.31
N ASN A 438 2.00 20.06 6.50
CA ASN A 438 2.39 21.30 5.87
C ASN A 438 2.72 20.99 4.39
N LEU A 439 1.75 21.15 3.48
CA LEU A 439 1.92 20.86 2.05
C LEU A 439 3.20 21.41 1.42
N PRO A 440 3.63 22.66 1.72
CA PRO A 440 4.95 23.14 1.35
C PRO A 440 6.08 22.16 1.67
N LEU A 441 6.13 21.65 2.91
CA LEU A 441 7.16 20.68 3.32
C LEU A 441 7.05 19.35 2.58
N THR A 442 5.82 18.87 2.31
CA THR A 442 5.62 17.68 1.47
C THR A 442 6.17 17.88 0.06
N ARG A 443 5.87 19.02 -0.57
CA ARG A 443 6.36 19.33 -1.92
C ARG A 443 7.88 19.48 -1.93
N ASP A 444 8.45 20.13 -0.93
CA ASP A 444 9.90 20.24 -0.77
C ASP A 444 10.55 18.88 -0.57
N PHE A 445 9.95 17.99 0.24
CA PHE A 445 10.44 16.63 0.41
C PHE A 445 10.43 15.84 -0.91
N LEU A 446 9.32 15.90 -1.65
CA LEU A 446 9.19 15.24 -2.95
C LEU A 446 10.28 15.70 -3.93
N ARG A 447 10.46 17.02 -4.06
CA ARG A 447 11.40 17.63 -4.99
C ARG A 447 12.85 17.43 -4.58
N ASN A 448 13.16 17.61 -3.30
CA ASN A 448 14.53 17.76 -2.83
C ASN A 448 15.12 16.47 -2.24
N ALA A 449 14.28 15.49 -1.87
CA ALA A 449 14.73 14.22 -1.27
C ALA A 449 14.26 13.00 -2.07
N TYR A 450 12.95 12.85 -2.29
CA TYR A 450 12.41 11.61 -2.85
C TYR A 450 12.72 11.46 -4.35
N HIS A 451 12.51 12.50 -5.15
CA HIS A 451 12.82 12.47 -6.58
C HIS A 451 14.33 12.27 -6.86
N PRO A 452 15.26 12.96 -6.18
CA PRO A 452 16.69 12.66 -6.28
C PRO A 452 17.09 11.25 -5.83
N SER A 453 16.47 10.72 -4.77
CA SER A 453 16.68 9.32 -4.33
C SER A 453 16.28 8.33 -5.42
N PHE A 454 15.13 8.55 -6.05
CA PHE A 454 14.69 7.75 -7.19
C PHE A 454 15.69 7.81 -8.35
N GLU A 455 16.16 9.00 -8.74
CA GLU A 455 17.15 9.13 -9.82
C GLU A 455 18.45 8.37 -9.50
N HIS A 456 18.90 8.44 -8.24
CA HIS A 456 20.06 7.69 -7.78
C HIS A 456 19.84 6.18 -7.89
N ASN A 457 18.73 5.68 -7.36
CA ASN A 457 18.38 4.26 -7.36
C ASN A 457 18.14 3.74 -8.77
N GLN A 458 17.55 4.54 -9.65
CA GLN A 458 17.38 4.23 -11.06
C GLN A 458 18.72 4.09 -11.79
N ARG A 459 19.66 5.02 -11.58
CA ARG A 459 21.02 4.93 -12.15
C ARG A 459 21.75 3.69 -11.65
N LEU A 460 21.66 3.40 -10.36
CA LEU A 460 22.24 2.20 -9.76
C LEU A 460 21.64 0.92 -10.38
N TYR A 461 20.32 0.88 -10.53
CA TYR A 461 19.61 -0.22 -11.17
C TYR A 461 20.06 -0.41 -12.63
N GLN A 462 20.07 0.65 -13.43
CA GLN A 462 20.52 0.60 -14.83
C GLN A 462 21.97 0.09 -14.94
N TRP A 463 22.85 0.56 -14.06
CA TRP A 463 24.24 0.14 -14.01
C TRP A 463 24.40 -1.35 -13.65
N LEU A 464 23.64 -1.84 -12.65
CA LEU A 464 23.63 -3.26 -12.27
C LEU A 464 23.09 -4.16 -13.39
N VAL A 465 22.02 -3.73 -14.06
CA VAL A 465 21.41 -4.48 -15.16
C VAL A 465 22.30 -4.49 -16.41
N ALA A 466 23.06 -3.42 -16.66
CA ALA A 466 24.00 -3.33 -17.77
C ALA A 466 25.31 -4.12 -17.57
N GLY A 467 25.57 -4.65 -16.36
CA GLY A 467 26.74 -5.49 -16.07
C GLY A 467 28.08 -4.74 -15.96
N CYS A 468 28.07 -3.43 -15.69
CA CYS A 468 29.28 -2.64 -15.44
C CYS A 468 29.75 -2.80 -13.97
N LEU A 469 31.02 -2.48 -13.64
CA LEU A 469 31.57 -2.40 -12.25
C LEU A 469 31.35 -0.98 -11.66
N PRO A 470 31.19 -0.81 -10.32
CA PRO A 470 30.77 0.47 -9.78
C PRO A 470 31.97 1.42 -9.83
N PRO A 471 31.78 2.71 -10.17
CA PRO A 471 32.89 3.66 -10.12
C PRO A 471 33.45 3.72 -8.69
N GLU A 472 34.78 3.64 -8.56
CA GLU A 472 35.55 3.47 -7.31
C GLU A 472 35.29 4.52 -6.20
N ARG A 473 34.41 5.49 -6.42
CA ARG A 473 34.03 6.51 -5.43
C ARG A 473 32.78 6.18 -4.59
N MET A 474 32.13 5.02 -4.77
CA MET A 474 30.98 4.60 -3.96
C MET A 474 31.31 3.61 -2.83
N ARG A 475 32.49 3.74 -2.19
CA ARG A 475 32.65 3.19 -0.83
C ARG A 475 32.03 4.19 0.15
N VAL A 476 30.74 4.03 0.45
CA VAL A 476 30.17 4.60 1.67
C VAL A 476 30.80 3.83 2.83
N SER A 477 31.55 4.56 3.65
CA SER A 477 32.12 4.08 4.89
C SER A 477 31.02 3.60 5.84
N GLY A 478 31.16 2.33 6.26
CA GLY A 478 30.77 1.75 7.56
C GLY A 478 29.40 2.07 8.13
#